data_AF-A0A965UN28-F1
#
_entry.id   AF-A0A965UN28-F1
#
_cell.length_a   1.000
_cell.length_b   1.000
_cell.length_c   1.000
_cell.angle_alpha   90.00
_cell.angle_beta   90.00
_cell.angle_gamma   90.00
#
_symmetry.space_group_name_H-M   'P 1'
#
loop_
_entity.id
_entity.type
_entity.pdbx_description
1 polymer ?
#
loop_
_entity_poly.entity_id
_entity_poly.type
_entity_poly.pdbx_seq_one_letter_code
_entity_poly.pdbx_strand_id
1 'polypeptide(L)' 'MDLTKYVSRHEAAKIKKVSVRTIDRWLKAGHVPFIWFRTLVMIPRDQIVRYQPKSLTSRI' A
#
# COMPACT_ATOMS: atom_id res chain seq x y z
N MET A 1 -4.01 -17.85 -9.23
CA MET A 1 -3.82 -16.57 -8.52
C MET A 1 -3.98 -15.46 -9.55
N ASP A 2 -5.00 -14.62 -9.41
CA ASP A 2 -5.26 -13.54 -10.37
C ASP A 2 -4.37 -12.33 -10.05
N LEU A 3 -3.34 -12.12 -10.87
CA LEU A 3 -2.35 -11.05 -10.69
C LEU A 3 -2.93 -9.66 -10.96
N THR A 4 -4.08 -9.55 -11.64
CA THR A 4 -4.73 -8.26 -11.93
C THR A 4 -5.26 -7.57 -10.67
N LYS A 5 -5.44 -8.35 -9.58
CA LYS A 5 -5.90 -7.87 -8.27
C LYS A 5 -4.78 -7.31 -7.40
N TYR A 6 -3.53 -7.34 -7.87
CA TYR A 6 -2.38 -6.89 -7.11
C TYR A 6 -1.72 -5.70 -7.81
N VAL A 7 -1.15 -4.81 -7.01
CA VAL A 7 -0.42 -3.64 -7.47
C VAL A 7 0.97 -3.61 -6.86
N SER A 8 1.92 -3.05 -7.60
CA SER A 8 3.25 -2.76 -7.10
C SER A 8 3.23 -1.60 -6.10
N ARG A 9 4.32 -1.43 -5.35
CA ARG A 9 4.52 -0.29 -4.45
C ARG A 9 4.40 1.07 -5.15
N HIS A 10 4.86 1.15 -6.39
CA HIS A 10 4.79 2.38 -7.21
C HIS A 10 3.35 2.70 -7.62
N GLU A 11 2.57 1.70 -7.99
CA GLU A 11 1.15 1.89 -8.32
C GLU A 11 0.32 2.21 -7.07
N ALA A 12 0.58 1.55 -5.95
CA ALA A 12 -0.03 1.88 -4.66
C ALA A 12 0.23 3.34 -4.26
N ALA A 13 1.46 3.83 -4.46
CA ALA A 13 1.83 5.22 -4.23
C ALA A 13 1.03 6.20 -5.11
N LYS A 14 0.85 5.87 -6.39
CA LYS A 14 0.00 6.66 -7.32
C LYS A 14 -1.47 6.67 -6.89
N ILE A 15 -2.02 5.51 -6.51
CA ILE A 15 -3.42 5.38 -6.05
C ILE A 15 -3.67 6.26 -4.82
N LYS A 16 -2.73 6.27 -3.87
CA LYS A 16 -2.85 7.02 -2.62
C LYS A 16 -2.32 8.45 -2.67
N LYS A 17 -1.73 8.87 -3.78
CA LYS A 17 -1.08 10.17 -3.93
C LYS A 17 -0.05 10.43 -2.81
N VAL A 18 0.75 9.41 -2.48
CA VAL A 18 1.81 9.48 -1.46
C VAL A 18 3.14 9.01 -2.04
N SER A 19 4.24 9.25 -1.32
CA SER A 19 5.55 8.71 -1.72
C SER A 19 5.59 7.18 -1.59
N VAL A 20 6.42 6.51 -2.41
CA VAL A 20 6.70 5.07 -2.28
C VAL A 20 7.25 4.73 -0.89
N ARG A 21 8.04 5.64 -0.30
CA ARG A 21 8.57 5.49 1.07
C ARG A 21 7.46 5.45 2.12
N THR A 22 6.37 6.18 1.91
CA THR A 22 5.18 6.14 2.77
C THR A 22 4.50 4.77 2.68
N ILE A 23 4.35 4.23 1.46
CA ILE A 23 3.85 2.87 1.25
C ILE A 23 4.74 1.86 1.97
N ASP A 24 6.05 1.92 1.78
CA ASP A 24 7.01 1.04 2.45
C ASP A 24 6.87 1.10 3.98
N ARG A 25 6.64 2.29 4.54
CA ARG A 25 6.39 2.45 5.99
C ARG A 25 5.11 1.73 6.40
N TRP A 26 4.02 1.86 5.66
CA TRP A 26 2.76 1.16 5.97
C TRP A 26 2.90 -0.36 5.89
N LEU A 27 3.65 -0.86 4.91
CA LEU A 27 3.94 -2.29 4.79
C LEU A 27 4.79 -2.81 5.96
N LYS A 28 5.88 -2.09 6.29
CA LYS A 28 6.75 -2.44 7.42
C LYS A 28 6.03 -2.39 8.78
N ALA A 29 5.08 -1.46 8.92
CA ALA A 29 4.25 -1.34 10.12
C ALA A 29 3.09 -2.37 10.17
N GLY A 30 2.93 -3.20 9.13
CA GLY A 30 1.85 -4.19 9.07
C GLY A 30 0.44 -3.59 8.88
N HIS A 31 0.34 -2.33 8.46
CA HIS A 31 -0.95 -1.67 8.26
C HIS A 31 -1.68 -2.09 6.98
N VAL A 32 -0.91 -2.48 5.96
CA VAL A 32 -1.43 -2.94 4.67
C VAL A 32 -0.85 -4.32 4.40
N PRO A 33 -1.68 -5.35 4.12
CA PRO A 33 -1.18 -6.67 3.80
C PRO A 33 -0.46 -6.65 2.45
N PHE A 34 0.56 -7.48 2.31
CA PHE A 34 1.29 -7.68 1.08
C PHE A 34 1.77 -9.12 0.99
N ILE A 35 2.17 -9.50 -0.21
CA ILE A 35 2.78 -10.79 -0.50
C ILE A 35 4.08 -10.57 -1.26
N TRP A 36 4.97 -11.56 -1.17
CA TRP A 36 6.14 -11.65 -2.02
C TRP A 36 5.82 -12.54 -3.22
N PHE A 37 6.03 -12.03 -4.43
CA PHE A 37 5.95 -12.82 -5.66
C PHE A 37 7.30 -12.76 -6.36
N ARG A 38 8.02 -13.89 -6.34
CA ARG A 38 9.43 -13.98 -6.73
C ARG A 38 10.28 -12.99 -5.92
N THR A 39 10.68 -11.88 -6.54
CA THR A 39 11.50 -10.82 -5.92
C THR A 39 10.72 -9.52 -5.70
N LEU A 40 9.43 -9.50 -6.05
CA LEU A 40 8.60 -8.29 -6.03
C LEU A 40 7.60 -8.32 -4.87
N VAL A 41 7.44 -7.15 -4.23
CA VAL A 41 6.36 -6.91 -3.28
C VAL A 41 5.10 -6.56 -4.04
N MET A 42 4.05 -7.36 -3.84
CA MET A 42 2.73 -7.16 -4.43
C MET A 42 1.70 -6.89 -3.34
N ILE A 43 0.88 -5.86 -3.56
CA ILE A 43 -0.11 -5.37 -2.60
C ILE A 43 -1.50 -5.65 -3.17
N PRO A 44 -2.43 -6.29 -2.44
CA PRO A 44 -3.80 -6.43 -2.91
C PRO A 44 -4.43 -5.05 -3.14
N ARG A 45 -4.90 -4.81 -4.37
CA ARG A 45 -5.43 -3.50 -4.82
C ARG A 45 -6.57 -3.01 -3.92
N ASP A 46 -7.49 -3.90 -3.57
CA ASP A 46 -8.64 -3.56 -2.74
C ASP A 46 -8.24 -3.10 -1.33
N GLN A 47 -7.19 -3.72 -0.78
CA GLN A 47 -6.68 -3.42 0.56
C GLN A 47 -6.02 -2.04 0.58
N ILE A 48 -5.17 -1.74 -0.41
CA ILE A 48 -4.58 -0.40 -0.49
C ILE A 48 -5.68 0.63 -0.71
N VAL A 49 -6.66 0.40 -1.61
CA VAL A 49 -7.75 1.36 -1.86
C VAL A 49 -8.54 1.66 -0.58
N ARG A 50 -8.89 0.64 0.20
CA ARG A 50 -9.65 0.78 1.46
C ARG A 50 -8.84 1.39 2.60
N TYR A 51 -7.53 1.17 2.63
CA TYR A 51 -6.69 1.66 3.71
C TYR A 51 -6.71 3.20 3.78
N GLN A 52 -7.21 3.73 4.88
CA GLN A 52 -7.11 5.15 5.20
C GLN A 52 -6.08 5.29 6.31
N PRO A 53 -4.94 5.97 6.07
CA PRO A 53 -4.05 6.30 7.16
C PRO A 53 -4.86 7.12 8.16
N LYS A 54 -4.82 6.75 9.45
CA LYS A 54 -5.31 7.63 10.50
C LYS A 54 -4.53 8.92 10.37
N SER A 55 -5.18 9.92 9.81
CA SER A 55 -4.57 11.21 9.56
C SER A 55 -4.07 11.77 10.89
N LEU A 56 -2.93 12.46 10.84
CA LEU A 56 -2.46 13.44 11.83
C LEU A 56 -3.42 14.64 11.95
N THR A 57 -4.73 14.45 11.74
CA THR A 57 -5.79 15.43 11.97
C THR A 57 -6.26 15.30 13.42
N SER A 58 -5.43 15.81 14.32
CA SER A 58 -5.88 16.46 15.54
C SER A 58 -4.86 17.53 15.89
N ARG A 59 -4.84 18.57 15.07
CA ARG A 59 -4.50 19.96 15.39
C ARG A 59 -4.68 20.76 14.11
N ILE A 60 -5.85 21.35 13.94
CA ILE A 60 -6.15 22.78 14.09
C ILE A 60 -7.67 22.90 13.93
#